data_AF-A0A368NLI7-F1
#
_entry.id   AF-A0A368NLI7-F1
#
_cell.length_a   1.000
_cell.length_b   1.000
_cell.length_c   1.000
_cell.angle_alpha   90.00
_cell.angle_beta   90.00
_cell.angle_gamma   90.00
#
_symmetry.space_group_name_H-M   'P 1'
#
loop_
_entity.id
_entity.type
_entity.pdbx_description
1 polymer ?
#
loop_
_entity_poly.entity_id
_entity_poly.type
_entity_poly.pdbx_seq_one_letter_code
_entity_poly.pdbx_strand_id
1 'polypeptide(L)'
;MNTFNRSRGVIPFFYVVCAAISICFLNGCQDAPKTPAGSVASSDTSPNIATSLGASRTVVGAAVYVPATLLTEPLGEGTAKQLFASLESDGCVVFDELAKSSDSVVHTWTKSTAFYEYLSSDTSLDASLEGPVTLGTTVKVVTKSSNEKNTSLLGAVFEFNAYKQRFDLADDCITGRHGKGSLAADFLADYKALPYPVNKPEMESSWESYDRFLKKYGSHFVSKLFAGARYRSFVTLKSSSAIKERELAVAACLSAEGPTQEGQASVKGCEGVTRQQKQAISLSDYQVNSKAFGGSEELRQLLGAGKAATPELLAEFAKTGETLQDGVKYELMPIWQLLESRFEPGTKEQKIAKSMQAYFEGFLSFNCSQLHGCGCAKVMDKKDKVMLRKFALLDKATALYGCQRPAMGCRNDDDCHYNAGKAYCQCHGDHCVNRGADKLSAVVNYTTKITGKDTGPNKSCHFVKSKLQCQCQRPDSKHMWDTLWRSDKAS
;
A
#
# COMPACT_ATOMS: atom_id res chain seq x y z
N MET A 1 45.60 -44.00 -11.81
CA MET A 1 45.98 -45.39 -11.50
C MET A 1 45.73 -45.60 -10.02
N ASN A 2 44.62 -46.27 -9.68
CA ASN A 2 44.58 -47.63 -9.11
C ASN A 2 45.23 -47.67 -7.71
N THR A 3 44.61 -48.16 -6.62
CA THR A 3 43.38 -48.94 -6.42
C THR A 3 43.23 -49.19 -4.91
N PHE A 4 41.97 -49.30 -4.41
CA PHE A 4 41.48 -50.27 -3.39
C PHE A 4 42.04 -50.21 -1.94
N ASN A 5 41.32 -50.48 -0.84
CA ASN A 5 39.98 -51.05 -0.57
C ASN A 5 39.59 -50.89 0.92
N ARG A 6 38.26 -50.96 1.20
CA ARG A 6 37.57 -51.53 2.40
C ARG A 6 37.80 -50.89 3.79
N SER A 7 36.87 -50.88 4.75
CA SER A 7 35.40 -51.09 4.85
C SER A 7 35.00 -50.97 6.34
N ARG A 8 33.68 -50.82 6.59
CA ARG A 8 32.93 -50.99 7.87
C ARG A 8 32.95 -49.78 8.82
N GLY A 9 31.84 -49.29 9.38
CA GLY A 9 30.42 -49.64 9.27
C GLY A 9 29.58 -48.87 10.32
N VAL A 10 28.27 -48.70 10.03
CA VAL A 10 27.05 -48.72 10.89
C VAL A 10 27.05 -47.82 12.17
N ILE A 11 26.05 -46.98 12.55
CA ILE A 11 24.57 -47.08 12.67
C ILE A 11 23.98 -45.63 12.76
N PRO A 12 22.74 -45.37 12.28
CA PRO A 12 22.06 -44.08 12.42
C PRO A 12 21.18 -43.99 13.67
N PHE A 13 21.08 -42.81 14.30
CA PHE A 13 20.10 -42.54 15.35
C PHE A 13 18.85 -41.88 14.78
N PHE A 14 17.73 -42.61 14.85
CA PHE A 14 16.36 -42.12 14.79
C PHE A 14 16.00 -41.38 16.09
N TYR A 15 15.17 -40.34 15.99
CA TYR A 15 14.26 -39.95 17.06
C TYR A 15 12.84 -39.97 16.52
N VAL A 16 12.04 -40.88 17.07
CA VAL A 16 10.57 -40.94 17.08
C VAL A 16 10.19 -41.12 18.55
N VAL A 17 8.91 -40.87 18.86
CA VAL A 17 8.17 -41.14 20.12
C VAL A 17 8.05 -39.88 20.99
N CYS A 18 6.87 -39.40 21.41
CA CYS A 18 5.58 -40.05 21.64
C CYS A 18 4.39 -39.07 21.51
N ALA A 19 3.29 -39.55 20.92
CA ALA A 19 1.94 -39.10 21.22
C ALA A 19 1.47 -39.78 22.52
N ALA A 20 0.68 -39.09 23.34
CA ALA A 20 -0.08 -39.68 24.43
C ALA A 20 -1.57 -39.33 24.24
N ILE A 21 -2.32 -40.34 23.80
CA ILE A 21 -3.77 -40.46 23.90
C ILE A 21 -4.07 -40.99 25.30
N SER A 22 -5.10 -40.45 25.96
CA SER A 22 -5.77 -41.15 27.06
C SER A 22 -7.27 -41.13 26.80
N ILE A 23 -7.80 -42.32 26.53
CA ILE A 23 -9.21 -42.69 26.61
C ILE A 23 -9.30 -43.61 27.82
N CYS A 24 -10.25 -43.37 28.73
CA CYS A 24 -11.00 -44.44 29.36
C CYS A 24 -12.35 -43.92 29.89
N PHE A 25 -13.38 -44.67 29.50
CA PHE A 25 -14.80 -44.59 29.83
C PHE A 25 -15.10 -44.83 31.31
N LEU A 26 -16.24 -44.33 31.82
CA LEU A 26 -17.39 -45.16 32.24
C LEU A 26 -18.54 -44.34 32.90
N ASN A 27 -19.75 -44.65 32.45
CA ASN A 27 -21.06 -44.67 33.14
C ASN A 27 -21.91 -43.41 33.30
N GLY A 28 -23.14 -43.47 32.75
CA GLY A 28 -24.32 -42.82 33.31
C GLY A 28 -25.38 -42.37 32.29
N CYS A 29 -26.22 -43.29 31.81
CA CYS A 29 -27.49 -42.99 31.14
C CYS A 29 -28.58 -42.50 32.13
N GLN A 30 -29.66 -41.94 31.56
CA GLN A 30 -30.96 -41.50 32.12
C GLN A 30 -31.11 -39.97 32.20
N ASP A 31 -32.18 -39.29 31.75
CA ASP A 31 -33.42 -39.66 31.06
C ASP A 31 -33.94 -38.41 30.33
N ALA A 32 -34.60 -38.62 29.19
CA ALA A 32 -35.35 -37.59 28.48
C ALA A 32 -36.78 -37.46 29.04
N PRO A 33 -37.43 -36.29 28.91
CA PRO A 33 -38.87 -36.23 28.75
C PRO A 33 -39.29 -35.81 27.34
N LYS A 34 -40.31 -36.51 26.85
CA LYS A 34 -40.96 -36.41 25.54
C LYS A 34 -42.02 -35.30 25.48
N THR A 35 -42.00 -34.51 24.38
CA THR A 35 -43.13 -33.97 23.55
C THR A 35 -44.19 -33.02 24.18
N PRO A 36 -44.78 -32.04 23.44
CA PRO A 36 -45.50 -32.30 22.18
C PRO A 36 -45.37 -31.29 21.03
N ALA A 37 -45.79 -31.79 19.87
CA ALA A 37 -46.00 -31.09 18.61
C ALA A 37 -47.06 -29.99 18.73
N GLY A 38 -46.86 -28.87 18.03
CA GLY A 38 -47.88 -27.85 17.83
C GLY A 38 -47.38 -26.58 17.15
N SER A 39 -48.04 -26.25 16.05
CA SER A 39 -48.14 -24.95 15.35
C SER A 39 -46.92 -24.34 14.64
N VAL A 40 -47.07 -24.37 13.31
CA VAL A 40 -46.58 -23.40 12.32
C VAL A 40 -46.75 -21.97 12.82
N ALA A 41 -45.66 -21.20 12.84
CA ALA A 41 -45.69 -19.74 12.84
C ALA A 41 -44.55 -19.22 11.95
N SER A 42 -44.92 -18.64 10.81
CA SER A 42 -44.02 -17.85 9.98
C SER A 42 -43.60 -16.61 10.76
N SER A 43 -42.34 -16.53 11.18
CA SER A 43 -41.75 -15.27 11.62
C SER A 43 -41.04 -14.64 10.44
N ASP A 44 -41.74 -13.76 9.74
CA ASP A 44 -41.15 -12.70 8.92
C ASP A 44 -40.24 -11.85 9.83
N THR A 45 -38.97 -12.21 9.91
CA THR A 45 -37.93 -11.31 10.39
C THR A 45 -37.29 -10.64 9.19
N SER A 46 -37.96 -9.60 8.69
CA SER A 46 -37.31 -8.59 7.87
C SER A 46 -36.21 -7.96 8.73
N PRO A 47 -34.92 -8.03 8.34
CA PRO A 47 -33.87 -7.38 9.12
C PRO A 47 -34.15 -5.88 9.16
N ASN A 48 -34.09 -5.30 10.37
CA ASN A 48 -34.29 -3.87 10.60
C ASN A 48 -33.30 -3.05 9.75
N ILE A 49 -33.78 -2.51 8.64
CA ILE A 49 -33.03 -1.67 7.69
C ILE A 49 -32.34 -0.50 8.40
N ALA A 50 -32.95 0.04 9.47
CA ALA A 50 -32.38 1.12 10.28
C ALA A 50 -31.08 0.72 11.00
N THR A 51 -30.90 -0.55 11.38
CA THR A 51 -29.72 -1.03 12.11
C THR A 51 -28.51 -1.22 11.20
N SER A 52 -28.70 -1.65 9.94
CA SER A 52 -27.61 -1.75 8.96
C SER A 52 -27.17 -0.38 8.42
N LEU A 53 -28.10 0.57 8.23
CA LEU A 53 -27.75 1.97 7.94
C LEU A 53 -26.86 2.57 9.03
N GLY A 54 -27.24 2.36 10.30
CA GLY A 54 -26.52 2.92 11.45
C GLY A 54 -25.07 2.44 11.49
N ALA A 55 -24.84 1.14 11.31
CA ALA A 55 -23.50 0.57 11.27
C ALA A 55 -22.69 1.10 10.06
N SER A 56 -23.30 1.19 8.86
CA SER A 56 -22.64 1.65 7.64
C SER A 56 -22.23 3.14 7.70
N ARG A 57 -23.11 4.01 8.22
CA ARG A 57 -22.84 5.47 8.37
C ARG A 57 -21.69 5.79 9.32
N THR A 58 -21.50 4.98 10.36
CA THR A 58 -20.48 5.22 11.39
C THR A 58 -19.04 5.14 10.89
N VAL A 59 -18.84 4.61 9.67
CA VAL A 59 -17.51 4.48 9.07
C VAL A 59 -17.00 5.82 8.50
N VAL A 60 -17.89 6.75 8.11
CA VAL A 60 -17.47 8.07 7.61
C VAL A 60 -16.79 8.86 8.73
N GLY A 61 -15.59 9.39 8.45
CA GLY A 61 -14.73 10.05 9.42
C GLY A 61 -13.92 9.10 10.32
N ALA A 62 -14.12 7.79 10.20
CA ALA A 62 -13.25 6.82 10.85
C ALA A 62 -11.89 6.74 10.16
N ALA A 63 -10.84 6.51 10.94
CA ALA A 63 -9.48 6.40 10.45
C ALA A 63 -8.95 4.97 10.39
N VAL A 64 -8.04 4.76 9.45
CA VAL A 64 -7.37 3.49 9.19
C VAL A 64 -5.88 3.71 9.01
N TYR A 65 -5.08 2.75 9.46
CA TYR A 65 -3.66 2.73 9.15
C TYR A 65 -3.46 1.99 7.84
N VAL A 66 -3.35 2.75 6.74
CA VAL A 66 -3.33 2.22 5.36
C VAL A 66 -2.33 1.06 5.17
N PRO A 67 -1.07 1.13 5.65
CA PRO A 67 -0.12 0.02 5.49
C PRO A 67 -0.59 -1.34 6.04
N ALA A 68 -1.48 -1.34 7.04
CA ALA A 68 -2.05 -2.54 7.65
C ALA A 68 -3.50 -2.81 7.24
N THR A 69 -4.07 -2.02 6.35
CA THR A 69 -5.50 -2.11 5.96
C THR A 69 -5.64 -2.76 4.60
N LEU A 70 -6.66 -3.61 4.46
CA LEU A 70 -7.00 -4.26 3.19
C LEU A 70 -7.96 -3.36 2.40
N LEU A 71 -7.41 -2.67 1.40
CA LEU A 71 -8.10 -1.59 0.68
C LEU A 71 -9.12 -2.06 -0.36
N THR A 72 -9.10 -3.34 -0.72
CA THR A 72 -10.05 -3.91 -1.67
C THR A 72 -11.35 -4.42 -1.03
N GLU A 73 -11.44 -4.34 0.30
CA GLU A 73 -12.59 -4.81 1.08
C GLU A 73 -13.21 -3.66 1.87
N PRO A 74 -14.52 -3.71 2.18
CA PRO A 74 -15.15 -2.84 3.17
C PRO A 74 -14.37 -2.86 4.48
N LEU A 75 -14.33 -1.71 5.16
CA LEU A 75 -13.69 -1.62 6.47
C LEU A 75 -14.51 -2.40 7.49
N GLY A 76 -13.90 -3.43 8.08
CA GLY A 76 -14.54 -4.22 9.13
C GLY A 76 -14.66 -3.47 10.45
N GLU A 77 -15.64 -3.84 11.26
CA GLU A 77 -15.79 -3.37 12.64
C GLU A 77 -14.48 -3.61 13.42
N GLY A 78 -13.94 -2.55 14.04
CA GLY A 78 -12.69 -2.59 14.82
C GLY A 78 -11.41 -2.18 14.08
N THR A 79 -11.44 -2.06 12.75
CA THR A 79 -10.33 -1.46 11.97
C THR A 79 -10.36 0.08 12.01
N ALA A 80 -11.57 0.62 12.11
CA ALA A 80 -11.88 2.03 12.25
C ALA A 80 -11.42 2.60 13.60
N LYS A 81 -10.63 3.68 13.57
CA LYS A 81 -10.21 4.48 14.72
C LYS A 81 -11.00 5.79 14.75
N GLN A 82 -11.48 6.17 15.93
CA GLN A 82 -12.25 7.40 16.08
C GLN A 82 -11.31 8.61 16.12
N LEU A 83 -11.44 9.52 15.15
CA LEU A 83 -10.73 10.81 15.14
C LEU A 83 -11.55 11.95 15.74
N PHE A 84 -12.87 11.86 15.60
CA PHE A 84 -13.81 12.92 15.94
C PHE A 84 -14.57 12.57 17.21
N ALA A 85 -14.76 13.56 18.09
CA ALA A 85 -15.56 13.42 19.31
C ALA A 85 -17.05 13.21 18.98
N SER A 86 -17.55 13.95 17.99
CA SER A 86 -18.90 13.80 17.45
C SER A 86 -18.95 14.25 16.00
N LEU A 87 -19.68 13.51 15.16
CA LEU A 87 -19.94 13.84 13.76
C LEU A 87 -21.44 13.97 13.48
N GLU A 88 -22.25 13.12 14.10
CA GLU A 88 -23.70 13.09 13.87
C GLU A 88 -24.40 14.34 14.41
N SER A 89 -24.05 14.79 15.62
CA SER A 89 -24.64 16.00 16.22
C SER A 89 -24.33 17.28 15.44
N ASP A 90 -23.24 17.27 14.66
CA ASP A 90 -22.71 18.46 13.99
C ASP A 90 -23.20 18.56 12.54
N GLY A 91 -24.00 17.58 12.08
CA GLY A 91 -24.45 17.47 10.70
C GLY A 91 -23.28 17.28 9.74
N CYS A 92 -22.27 16.49 10.14
CA CYS A 92 -21.05 16.30 9.37
C CYS A 92 -21.14 15.24 8.28
N VAL A 93 -22.09 14.32 8.39
CA VAL A 93 -22.29 13.27 7.38
C VAL A 93 -23.39 13.71 6.44
N VAL A 94 -23.02 14.05 5.20
CA VAL A 94 -23.94 14.44 4.14
C VAL A 94 -24.35 13.19 3.37
N PHE A 95 -25.65 13.02 3.16
CA PHE A 95 -26.20 11.90 2.42
C PHE A 95 -26.66 12.34 1.04
N ASP A 96 -26.19 11.64 0.01
CA ASP A 96 -26.63 11.81 -1.37
C ASP A 96 -27.20 10.52 -1.92
N GLU A 97 -28.39 10.60 -2.51
CA GLU A 97 -28.94 9.52 -3.32
C GLU A 97 -28.42 9.62 -4.75
N LEU A 98 -27.74 8.57 -5.21
CA LEU A 98 -27.18 8.52 -6.56
C LEU A 98 -28.25 8.10 -7.57
N ALA A 99 -28.12 8.60 -8.80
CA ALA A 99 -28.89 8.08 -9.92
C ALA A 99 -28.59 6.59 -10.09
N LYS A 100 -29.64 5.78 -10.29
CA LYS A 100 -29.49 4.33 -10.47
C LYS A 100 -28.57 4.08 -11.66
N SER A 101 -27.39 3.57 -11.37
CA SER A 101 -26.46 3.11 -12.39
C SER A 101 -25.69 1.91 -11.86
N SER A 102 -25.59 0.91 -12.72
CA SER A 102 -24.66 -0.20 -12.56
C SER A 102 -23.68 -0.15 -13.71
N ASP A 103 -22.42 -0.37 -13.42
CA ASP A 103 -21.39 -0.50 -14.44
C ASP A 103 -20.54 -1.73 -14.19
N SER A 104 -19.96 -2.24 -15.27
CA SER A 104 -19.00 -3.33 -15.20
C SER A 104 -17.86 -3.07 -16.15
N VAL A 105 -16.64 -3.31 -15.68
CA VAL A 105 -15.41 -2.99 -16.40
C VAL A 105 -14.35 -4.03 -16.11
N VAL A 106 -13.45 -4.23 -17.07
CA VAL A 106 -12.26 -5.05 -16.89
C VAL A 106 -11.03 -4.14 -16.87
N HIS A 107 -10.25 -4.24 -15.80
CA HIS A 107 -8.95 -3.59 -15.72
C HIS A 107 -7.85 -4.63 -15.83
N THR A 108 -6.79 -4.31 -16.57
CA THR A 108 -5.64 -5.16 -16.85
C THR A 108 -4.35 -4.48 -16.38
N TRP A 109 -3.38 -5.26 -15.91
CA TRP A 109 -2.06 -4.75 -15.58
C TRP A 109 -0.97 -5.75 -15.94
N THR A 110 0.08 -5.22 -16.56
CA THR A 110 1.29 -5.99 -16.95
C THR A 110 2.52 -5.61 -16.13
N LYS A 111 2.35 -4.68 -15.17
CA LYS A 111 3.37 -4.22 -14.24
C LYS A 111 2.71 -3.94 -12.89
N SER A 112 3.48 -4.09 -11.81
CA SER A 112 3.00 -3.80 -10.45
C SER A 112 2.59 -2.34 -10.26
N THR A 113 3.22 -1.39 -10.96
CA THR A 113 2.86 0.04 -10.89
C THR A 113 1.42 0.27 -11.33
N ALA A 114 1.00 -0.30 -12.47
CA ALA A 114 -0.37 -0.17 -12.95
C ALA A 114 -1.42 -0.78 -12.00
N PHE A 115 -1.05 -1.82 -11.24
CA PHE A 115 -1.92 -2.34 -10.18
C PHE A 115 -2.02 -1.40 -8.98
N TYR A 116 -0.91 -0.78 -8.60
CA TYR A 116 -0.92 0.23 -7.54
C TYR A 116 -1.73 1.47 -7.97
N GLU A 117 -1.56 1.96 -9.19
CA GLU A 117 -2.37 3.04 -9.80
C GLU A 117 -3.88 2.71 -9.73
N TYR A 118 -4.26 1.47 -10.05
CA TYR A 118 -5.65 1.01 -9.92
C TYR A 118 -6.16 1.09 -8.47
N LEU A 119 -5.39 0.60 -7.50
CA LEU A 119 -5.78 0.66 -6.08
C LEU A 119 -5.85 2.10 -5.56
N SER A 120 -4.88 2.93 -5.94
CA SER A 120 -4.82 4.35 -5.58
C SER A 120 -6.05 5.09 -6.11
N SER A 121 -6.39 4.87 -7.39
CA SER A 121 -7.61 5.43 -8.00
C SER A 121 -8.88 4.93 -7.32
N ASP A 122 -8.96 3.64 -6.99
CA ASP A 122 -10.16 3.07 -6.36
C ASP A 122 -10.44 3.64 -4.96
N THR A 123 -9.38 3.95 -4.21
CA THR A 123 -9.47 4.42 -2.82
C THR A 123 -9.18 5.91 -2.63
N SER A 124 -8.91 6.63 -3.71
CA SER A 124 -8.44 8.03 -3.71
C SER A 124 -7.16 8.27 -2.91
N LEU A 125 -6.30 7.25 -2.80
CA LEU A 125 -4.95 7.46 -2.32
C LEU A 125 -4.12 8.18 -3.39
N ASP A 126 -3.21 9.03 -2.94
CA ASP A 126 -2.30 9.74 -3.83
C ASP A 126 -1.42 8.76 -4.62
N ALA A 127 -1.23 8.99 -5.92
CA ALA A 127 -0.41 8.14 -6.78
C ALA A 127 1.06 8.06 -6.33
N SER A 128 1.58 9.06 -5.61
CA SER A 128 2.91 9.02 -5.01
C SER A 128 3.03 8.02 -3.86
N LEU A 129 1.91 7.52 -3.32
CA LEU A 129 1.86 6.50 -2.28
C LEU A 129 1.91 5.07 -2.83
N GLU A 130 2.03 4.90 -4.15
CA GLU A 130 2.20 3.59 -4.77
C GLU A 130 3.45 2.89 -4.26
N GLY A 131 3.27 1.71 -3.67
CA GLY A 131 4.39 0.92 -3.23
C GLY A 131 4.03 -0.15 -2.20
N PRO A 132 5.01 -1.01 -1.88
CA PRO A 132 4.80 -2.13 -0.97
C PRO A 132 4.53 -1.68 0.48
N VAL A 133 4.95 -0.48 0.89
CA VAL A 133 4.70 0.01 2.25
C VAL A 133 3.22 0.39 2.42
N THR A 134 2.66 1.13 1.48
CA THR A 134 1.26 1.58 1.54
C THR A 134 0.30 0.47 1.14
N LEU A 135 0.60 -0.26 0.06
CA LEU A 135 -0.35 -1.16 -0.60
C LEU A 135 0.02 -2.65 -0.48
N GLY A 136 1.15 -2.98 0.15
CA GLY A 136 1.69 -4.35 0.18
C GLY A 136 0.76 -5.37 0.83
N THR A 137 0.10 -5.01 1.94
CA THR A 137 -0.90 -5.88 2.59
C THR A 137 -2.06 -6.20 1.65
N THR A 138 -2.55 -5.21 0.91
CA THR A 138 -3.63 -5.38 -0.07
C THR A 138 -3.18 -6.26 -1.24
N VAL A 139 -2.00 -5.99 -1.80
CA VAL A 139 -1.40 -6.83 -2.86
C VAL A 139 -1.32 -8.29 -2.40
N LYS A 140 -0.80 -8.55 -1.20
CA LYS A 140 -0.63 -9.90 -0.65
C LYS A 140 -1.95 -10.69 -0.65
N VAL A 141 -3.02 -10.06 -0.19
CA VAL A 141 -4.35 -10.70 -0.11
C VAL A 141 -4.97 -10.89 -1.48
N VAL A 142 -4.95 -9.86 -2.34
CA VAL A 142 -5.54 -9.95 -3.69
C VAL A 142 -4.86 -11.03 -4.51
N THR A 143 -3.53 -11.10 -4.41
CA THR A 143 -2.69 -11.95 -5.25
C THR A 143 -2.46 -13.33 -4.66
N LYS A 144 -2.92 -13.57 -3.42
CA LYS A 144 -2.65 -14.78 -2.62
C LYS A 144 -1.16 -15.17 -2.62
N SER A 145 -0.26 -14.19 -2.81
CA SER A 145 1.18 -14.42 -2.89
C SER A 145 1.81 -14.41 -1.49
N SER A 146 2.80 -15.27 -1.27
CA SER A 146 3.54 -15.32 0.00
C SER A 146 4.71 -14.32 0.07
N ASN A 147 5.08 -13.68 -1.04
CA ASN A 147 6.29 -12.86 -1.15
C ASN A 147 5.96 -11.39 -1.47
N GLU A 148 6.15 -10.52 -0.48
CA GLU A 148 5.88 -9.08 -0.55
C GLU A 148 6.86 -8.29 -1.44
N LYS A 149 7.96 -8.91 -1.89
CA LYS A 149 9.14 -8.17 -2.38
C LYS A 149 9.49 -8.31 -3.85
N ASN A 150 8.92 -9.21 -4.64
CA ASN A 150 9.23 -9.31 -6.08
C ASN A 150 8.33 -10.32 -6.80
N THR A 151 7.15 -9.89 -7.22
CA THR A 151 6.42 -10.58 -8.28
C THR A 151 5.99 -9.54 -9.28
N SER A 152 6.40 -9.69 -10.53
CA SER A 152 5.75 -9.02 -11.65
C SER A 152 4.26 -9.32 -11.55
N LEU A 153 3.49 -8.37 -11.04
CA LEU A 153 2.06 -8.54 -10.90
C LEU A 153 1.49 -8.45 -12.31
N LEU A 154 1.14 -9.60 -12.87
CA LEU A 154 0.45 -9.72 -14.15
C LEU A 154 -0.95 -10.20 -13.82
N GLY A 155 -1.97 -9.42 -14.17
CA GLY A 155 -3.32 -9.75 -13.76
C GLY A 155 -4.37 -8.87 -14.38
N ALA A 156 -5.61 -9.18 -14.00
CA ALA A 156 -6.78 -8.40 -14.34
C ALA A 156 -7.84 -8.55 -13.26
N VAL A 157 -8.81 -7.64 -13.27
CA VAL A 157 -10.01 -7.72 -12.44
C VAL A 157 -11.21 -7.42 -13.31
N PHE A 158 -12.22 -8.28 -13.21
CA PHE A 158 -13.57 -7.91 -13.59
C PHE A 158 -14.22 -7.26 -12.38
N GLU A 159 -14.74 -6.06 -12.56
CA GLU A 159 -15.40 -5.30 -11.51
C GLU A 159 -16.81 -4.95 -11.94
N PHE A 160 -17.77 -5.20 -11.06
CA PHE A 160 -19.15 -4.78 -11.16
C PHE A 160 -19.48 -3.89 -9.98
N ASN A 161 -20.01 -2.70 -10.25
CA ASN A 161 -20.38 -1.72 -9.25
C ASN A 161 -21.83 -1.28 -9.48
N ALA A 162 -22.64 -1.30 -8.43
CA ALA A 162 -23.97 -0.73 -8.42
C ALA A 162 -24.16 0.05 -7.12
N TYR A 163 -23.95 1.36 -7.18
CA TYR A 163 -24.06 2.25 -6.03
C TYR A 163 -25.37 3.03 -6.08
N LYS A 164 -26.05 3.12 -4.94
CA LYS A 164 -27.29 3.90 -4.84
C LYS A 164 -27.16 5.09 -3.91
N GLN A 165 -26.18 5.06 -3.03
CA GLN A 165 -26.04 6.04 -1.97
C GLN A 165 -24.58 6.38 -1.76
N ARG A 166 -24.36 7.64 -1.40
CA ARG A 166 -23.05 8.15 -1.01
C ARG A 166 -23.20 8.92 0.30
N PHE A 167 -22.22 8.73 1.18
CA PHE A 167 -22.08 9.48 2.42
C PHE A 167 -20.76 10.22 2.37
N ASP A 168 -20.79 11.54 2.50
CA ASP A 168 -19.62 12.40 2.46
C ASP A 168 -19.39 13.04 3.83
N LEU A 169 -18.13 13.16 4.23
CA LEU A 169 -17.75 14.03 5.34
C LEU A 169 -17.72 15.47 4.86
N ALA A 170 -18.54 16.32 5.46
CA ALA A 170 -18.65 17.73 5.09
C ALA A 170 -17.31 18.47 5.27
N ASP A 171 -17.00 19.37 4.33
CA ASP A 171 -15.77 20.16 4.31
C ASP A 171 -15.62 21.05 5.56
N ASP A 172 -16.72 21.60 6.08
CA ASP A 172 -16.70 22.35 7.35
C ASP A 172 -16.26 21.47 8.52
N CYS A 173 -16.60 20.19 8.51
CA CYS A 173 -16.19 19.22 9.51
C CYS A 173 -14.77 18.69 9.28
N ILE A 174 -14.22 18.78 8.08
CA ILE A 174 -12.80 18.49 7.84
C ILE A 174 -11.97 19.66 8.35
N THR A 175 -12.34 20.89 7.95
CA THR A 175 -11.63 22.13 8.27
C THR A 175 -11.87 22.67 9.68
N GLY A 176 -12.87 22.15 10.40
CA GLY A 176 -13.26 22.66 11.72
C GLY A 176 -13.97 24.02 11.66
N ARG A 177 -14.40 24.46 10.48
CA ARG A 177 -15.13 25.72 10.30
C ARG A 177 -16.47 25.65 11.02
N HIS A 178 -16.92 26.81 11.49
CA HIS A 178 -18.17 26.97 12.23
C HIS A 178 -18.27 26.11 13.51
N GLY A 179 -17.12 25.67 14.06
CA GLY A 179 -17.07 24.87 15.28
C GLY A 179 -17.51 23.42 15.11
N LYS A 180 -17.61 22.92 13.87
CA LYS A 180 -18.07 21.56 13.57
C LYS A 180 -16.94 20.53 13.56
N GLY A 181 -17.30 19.25 13.76
CA GLY A 181 -16.39 18.12 13.63
C GLY A 181 -15.29 18.20 14.67
N SER A 182 -15.63 18.40 15.94
CA SER A 182 -14.63 18.47 17.00
C SER A 182 -13.77 17.21 17.06
N LEU A 183 -12.45 17.36 17.15
CA LEU A 183 -11.54 16.23 17.27
C LEU A 183 -11.62 15.64 18.68
N ALA A 184 -11.40 14.32 18.78
CA ALA A 184 -11.31 13.66 20.07
C ALA A 184 -10.17 14.28 20.91
N ALA A 185 -10.43 14.48 22.20
CA ALA A 185 -9.54 15.22 23.08
C ALA A 185 -8.16 14.54 23.24
N ASP A 186 -8.16 13.21 23.32
CA ASP A 186 -6.96 12.39 23.40
C ASP A 186 -6.15 12.43 22.10
N PHE A 187 -6.81 12.32 20.94
CA PHE A 187 -6.19 12.48 19.62
C PHE A 187 -5.48 13.82 19.51
N LEU A 188 -6.16 14.91 19.87
CA LEU A 188 -5.61 16.26 19.80
C LEU A 188 -4.44 16.46 20.78
N ALA A 189 -4.52 15.88 21.98
CA ALA A 189 -3.45 15.95 22.97
C ALA A 189 -2.19 15.20 22.50
N ASP A 190 -2.34 13.97 22.02
CA ASP A 190 -1.24 13.16 21.49
C ASP A 190 -0.60 13.81 20.26
N TYR A 191 -1.42 14.41 19.39
CA TYR A 191 -0.95 15.14 18.21
C TYR A 191 -0.08 16.34 18.60
N LYS A 192 -0.54 17.17 19.54
CA LYS A 192 0.21 18.35 20.01
C LYS A 192 1.51 18.00 20.74
N ALA A 193 1.61 16.77 21.26
CA ALA A 193 2.80 16.23 21.90
C ALA A 193 3.87 15.74 20.92
N LEU A 194 3.56 15.62 19.61
CA LEU A 194 4.54 15.20 18.61
C LEU A 194 5.74 16.16 18.51
N PRO A 195 6.96 15.64 18.32
CA PRO A 195 8.17 16.44 18.35
C PRO A 195 8.33 17.27 17.08
N TYR A 196 8.58 18.57 17.24
CA TYR A 196 8.95 19.45 16.13
C TYR A 196 9.98 20.52 16.57
N PRO A 197 11.06 20.76 15.78
CA PRO A 197 11.46 20.02 14.59
C PRO A 197 11.94 18.61 14.93
N VAL A 198 11.88 17.69 13.96
CA VAL A 198 12.44 16.35 14.13
C VAL A 198 13.97 16.44 14.09
N ASN A 199 14.60 16.14 15.22
CA ASN A 199 16.06 16.12 15.32
C ASN A 199 16.63 14.90 14.61
N LYS A 200 17.67 15.07 13.79
CA LYS A 200 18.28 13.98 13.00
C LYS A 200 17.23 13.19 12.19
N PRO A 201 16.52 13.85 11.24
CA PRO A 201 15.44 13.23 10.46
C PRO A 201 15.92 12.06 9.59
N GLU A 202 17.22 11.89 9.38
CA GLU A 202 17.80 10.74 8.71
C GLU A 202 17.66 9.44 9.51
N MET A 203 17.54 9.51 10.83
CA MET A 203 17.47 8.35 11.73
C MET A 203 16.02 7.89 11.91
N GLU A 204 15.78 6.59 11.74
CA GLU A 204 14.46 5.97 11.94
C GLU A 204 13.91 6.21 13.36
N SER A 205 14.76 6.11 14.38
CA SER A 205 14.39 6.35 15.78
C SER A 205 13.84 7.75 16.04
N SER A 206 14.20 8.74 15.21
CA SER A 206 13.71 10.12 15.36
C SER A 206 12.22 10.26 15.01
N TRP A 207 11.67 9.27 14.30
CA TRP A 207 10.28 9.26 13.85
C TRP A 207 9.37 8.33 14.63
N GLU A 208 9.87 7.67 15.68
CA GLU A 208 9.12 6.67 16.44
C GLU A 208 7.80 7.22 17.02
N SER A 209 7.78 8.48 17.46
CA SER A 209 6.55 9.12 17.94
C SER A 209 5.51 9.31 16.84
N TYR A 210 5.94 9.62 15.61
CA TYR A 210 5.06 9.72 14.45
C TYR A 210 4.54 8.34 14.04
N ASP A 211 5.40 7.32 14.01
CA ASP A 211 5.03 5.93 13.75
C ASP A 211 3.95 5.44 14.72
N ARG A 212 4.17 5.62 16.03
CA ARG A 212 3.20 5.23 17.07
C ARG A 212 1.88 5.98 16.93
N PHE A 213 1.93 7.27 16.62
CA PHE A 213 0.72 8.08 16.43
C PHE A 213 -0.11 7.56 15.26
N LEU A 214 0.52 7.33 14.10
CA LEU A 214 -0.17 6.81 12.91
C LEU A 214 -0.70 5.39 13.08
N LYS A 215 0.02 4.53 13.81
CA LYS A 215 -0.47 3.18 14.14
C LYS A 215 -1.63 3.20 15.14
N LYS A 216 -1.63 4.15 16.09
CA LYS A 216 -2.70 4.30 17.09
C LYS A 216 -3.99 4.85 16.48
N TYR A 217 -3.88 5.92 15.70
CA TYR A 217 -5.03 6.69 15.23
C TYR A 217 -5.34 6.51 13.75
N GLY A 218 -4.45 5.91 12.97
CA GLY A 218 -4.58 5.79 11.52
C GLY A 218 -3.71 6.80 10.77
N SER A 219 -3.52 6.57 9.47
CA SER A 219 -2.85 7.50 8.55
C SER A 219 -3.82 8.22 7.63
N HIS A 220 -4.98 7.62 7.38
CA HIS A 220 -6.03 8.18 6.55
C HIS A 220 -7.38 8.01 7.23
N PHE A 221 -8.37 8.78 6.83
CA PHE A 221 -9.75 8.67 7.26
C PHE A 221 -10.70 8.58 6.07
N VAL A 222 -11.84 7.95 6.29
CA VAL A 222 -12.89 7.79 5.28
C VAL A 222 -13.57 9.14 5.08
N SER A 223 -13.30 9.77 3.94
CA SER A 223 -13.95 11.02 3.54
C SER A 223 -15.27 10.76 2.80
N LYS A 224 -15.36 9.63 2.09
CA LYS A 224 -16.59 9.20 1.41
C LYS A 224 -16.83 7.71 1.56
N LEU A 225 -18.09 7.32 1.64
CA LEU A 225 -18.55 5.94 1.63
C LEU A 225 -19.64 5.76 0.57
N PHE A 226 -19.52 4.73 -0.25
CA PHE A 226 -20.53 4.31 -1.20
C PHE A 226 -21.22 3.06 -0.68
N ALA A 227 -22.56 3.09 -0.68
CA ALA A 227 -23.38 1.95 -0.31
C ALA A 227 -24.15 1.40 -1.52
N GLY A 228 -24.29 0.07 -1.55
CA GLY A 228 -24.87 -0.64 -2.69
C GLY A 228 -24.34 -2.06 -2.80
N ALA A 229 -24.08 -2.49 -4.04
CA ALA A 229 -23.52 -3.80 -4.36
C ALA A 229 -22.21 -3.67 -5.14
N ARG A 230 -21.24 -4.50 -4.80
CA ARG A 230 -19.94 -4.55 -5.47
C ARG A 230 -19.46 -5.97 -5.62
N TYR A 231 -19.05 -6.35 -6.83
CA TYR A 231 -18.46 -7.65 -7.12
C TYR A 231 -17.13 -7.49 -7.85
N ARG A 232 -16.12 -8.24 -7.42
CA ARG A 232 -14.78 -8.24 -8.00
C ARG A 232 -14.30 -9.67 -8.18
N SER A 233 -13.77 -9.97 -9.35
CA SER A 233 -13.09 -11.24 -9.65
C SER A 233 -11.69 -10.95 -10.15
N PHE A 234 -10.72 -11.06 -9.25
CA PHE A 234 -9.30 -10.90 -9.57
C PHE A 234 -8.71 -12.18 -10.16
N VAL A 235 -7.92 -12.02 -11.22
CA VAL A 235 -7.07 -13.07 -11.79
C VAL A 235 -5.62 -12.59 -11.78
N THR A 236 -4.74 -13.36 -11.16
CA THR A 236 -3.30 -13.07 -11.14
C THR A 236 -2.53 -14.26 -11.69
N LEU A 237 -1.60 -14.04 -12.62
CA LEU A 237 -0.84 -15.12 -13.24
C LEU A 237 0.11 -15.79 -12.23
N LYS A 238 0.17 -17.12 -12.19
CA LYS A 238 1.05 -17.87 -11.27
C LYS A 238 2.52 -17.84 -11.66
N SER A 239 2.83 -17.66 -12.94
CA SER A 239 4.19 -17.66 -13.48
C SER A 239 4.42 -16.42 -14.34
N SER A 240 5.68 -16.04 -14.54
CA SER A 240 6.05 -14.83 -15.31
C SER A 240 6.12 -15.09 -16.82
N SER A 241 5.24 -15.94 -17.37
CA SER A 241 5.21 -16.18 -18.82
C SER A 241 4.77 -14.92 -19.57
N ALA A 242 5.25 -14.76 -20.79
CA ALA A 242 4.85 -13.66 -21.66
C ALA A 242 3.38 -13.86 -22.04
N ILE A 243 2.49 -13.10 -21.40
CA ILE A 243 1.05 -13.10 -21.66
C ILE A 243 0.65 -11.78 -22.30
N LYS A 244 -0.31 -11.80 -23.22
CA LYS A 244 -0.88 -10.59 -23.82
C LYS A 244 -1.93 -10.00 -22.89
N GLU A 245 -2.04 -8.67 -22.89
CA GLU A 245 -3.05 -7.95 -22.12
C GLU A 245 -4.48 -8.43 -22.43
N ARG A 246 -4.76 -8.73 -23.71
CA ARG A 246 -6.04 -9.30 -24.13
C ARG A 246 -6.36 -10.64 -23.45
N GLU A 247 -5.37 -11.50 -23.24
CA GLU A 247 -5.56 -12.80 -22.59
C GLU A 247 -5.87 -12.61 -21.09
N LEU A 248 -5.28 -11.61 -20.44
CA LEU A 248 -5.64 -11.22 -19.07
C LEU A 248 -7.10 -10.75 -18.98
N ALA A 249 -7.55 -9.91 -19.92
CA ALA A 249 -8.94 -9.45 -19.96
C ALA A 249 -9.92 -10.62 -20.18
N VAL A 250 -9.60 -11.53 -21.10
CA VAL A 250 -10.41 -12.74 -21.35
C VAL A 250 -10.42 -13.65 -20.10
N ALA A 251 -9.29 -13.80 -19.40
CA ALA A 251 -9.22 -14.57 -18.16
C ALA A 251 -10.08 -13.96 -17.05
N ALA A 252 -10.10 -12.64 -16.89
CA ALA A 252 -10.98 -11.96 -15.93
C ALA A 252 -12.46 -12.21 -16.25
N CYS A 253 -12.85 -12.09 -17.52
CA CYS A 253 -14.22 -12.39 -17.96
C CYS A 253 -14.60 -13.86 -17.79
N LEU A 254 -13.70 -14.80 -18.11
CA LEU A 254 -13.92 -16.22 -17.88
C LEU A 254 -14.05 -16.54 -16.38
N SER A 255 -13.24 -15.90 -15.53
CA SER A 255 -13.30 -16.07 -14.09
C SER A 255 -14.60 -15.50 -13.50
N ALA A 256 -15.10 -14.38 -14.02
CA ALA A 256 -16.31 -13.74 -13.53
C ALA A 256 -17.59 -14.41 -14.04
N GLU A 257 -17.72 -14.58 -15.36
CA GLU A 257 -18.95 -15.06 -16.01
C GLU A 257 -18.98 -16.58 -16.22
N GLY A 258 -17.84 -17.26 -16.03
CA GLY A 258 -17.70 -18.64 -16.45
C GLY A 258 -17.63 -18.81 -17.98
N PRO A 259 -17.71 -20.06 -18.47
CA PRO A 259 -17.72 -20.35 -19.91
C PRO A 259 -18.99 -19.81 -20.56
N THR A 260 -18.87 -19.21 -21.75
CA THR A 260 -20.02 -18.70 -22.51
C THR A 260 -20.92 -19.86 -22.95
N GLN A 261 -22.18 -19.84 -22.54
CA GLN A 261 -23.23 -20.74 -23.03
C GLN A 261 -23.90 -20.15 -24.28
N GLU A 262 -24.44 -21.01 -25.14
CA GLU A 262 -25.17 -20.56 -26.34
C GLU A 262 -26.43 -19.78 -25.95
N GLY A 263 -26.63 -18.62 -26.59
CA GLY A 263 -27.78 -17.74 -26.34
C GLY A 263 -27.68 -16.86 -25.08
N GLN A 264 -26.61 -16.99 -24.29
CA GLN A 264 -26.42 -16.17 -23.09
C GLN A 264 -25.80 -14.81 -23.43
N ALA A 265 -26.42 -13.73 -22.96
CA ALA A 265 -25.86 -12.38 -23.09
C ALA A 265 -24.61 -12.21 -22.21
N SER A 266 -23.60 -11.51 -22.74
CA SER A 266 -22.42 -11.12 -21.96
C SER A 266 -22.78 -9.95 -21.04
N VAL A 267 -22.10 -9.87 -19.90
CA VAL A 267 -22.13 -8.66 -19.08
C VAL A 267 -21.34 -7.57 -19.79
N LYS A 268 -21.78 -6.31 -19.66
CA LYS A 268 -21.25 -5.14 -20.39
C LYS A 268 -19.71 -5.05 -20.41
N GLY A 269 -19.04 -5.31 -19.29
CA GLY A 269 -17.58 -5.24 -19.16
C GLY A 269 -16.82 -6.32 -19.94
N CYS A 270 -17.52 -7.35 -20.40
CA CYS A 270 -16.99 -8.48 -21.14
C CYS A 270 -17.52 -8.59 -22.57
N GLU A 271 -18.26 -7.57 -23.03
CA GLU A 271 -18.71 -7.47 -24.42
C GLU A 271 -17.54 -7.65 -25.40
N GLY A 272 -17.76 -8.46 -26.43
CA GLY A 272 -16.72 -8.78 -27.42
C GLY A 272 -15.73 -9.88 -26.99
N VAL A 273 -15.84 -10.45 -25.78
CA VAL A 273 -15.12 -11.69 -25.42
C VAL A 273 -15.86 -12.91 -25.98
N THR A 274 -15.23 -13.62 -26.91
CA THR A 274 -15.86 -14.77 -27.58
C THR A 274 -15.69 -16.07 -26.81
N ARG A 275 -16.56 -17.06 -27.10
CA ARG A 275 -16.45 -18.43 -26.58
C ARG A 275 -15.09 -19.06 -26.92
N GLN A 276 -14.59 -18.88 -28.15
CA GLN A 276 -13.30 -19.43 -28.56
C GLN A 276 -12.15 -18.83 -27.75
N GLN A 277 -12.20 -17.52 -27.47
CA GLN A 277 -11.21 -16.86 -26.64
C GLN A 277 -11.23 -17.41 -25.20
N LYS A 278 -12.41 -17.56 -24.60
CA LYS A 278 -12.54 -18.16 -23.26
C LYS A 278 -12.03 -19.61 -23.22
N GLN A 279 -12.33 -20.42 -24.24
CA GLN A 279 -11.87 -21.82 -24.32
C GLN A 279 -10.35 -21.96 -24.48
N ALA A 280 -9.67 -20.94 -25.00
CA ALA A 280 -8.23 -20.93 -25.13
C ALA A 280 -7.50 -20.60 -23.80
N ILE A 281 -8.22 -20.10 -22.79
CA ILE A 281 -7.65 -19.76 -21.48
C ILE A 281 -7.84 -20.91 -20.49
N SER A 282 -6.75 -21.32 -19.86
CA SER A 282 -6.76 -22.25 -18.72
C SER A 282 -6.69 -21.45 -17.42
N LEU A 283 -7.80 -21.35 -16.68
CA LEU A 283 -7.81 -20.67 -15.37
C LEU A 283 -6.88 -21.34 -14.34
N SER A 284 -6.42 -22.57 -14.57
CA SER A 284 -5.46 -23.24 -13.70
C SER A 284 -4.08 -22.56 -13.66
N ASP A 285 -3.76 -21.76 -14.68
CA ASP A 285 -2.53 -20.95 -14.74
C ASP A 285 -2.62 -19.66 -13.91
N TYR A 286 -3.80 -19.38 -13.34
CA TYR A 286 -4.10 -18.16 -12.61
C TYR A 286 -4.47 -18.47 -11.15
N GLN A 287 -4.24 -17.49 -10.29
CA GLN A 287 -4.84 -17.39 -8.97
C GLN A 287 -6.10 -16.55 -9.09
N VAL A 288 -7.23 -17.15 -8.76
CA VAL A 288 -8.55 -16.50 -8.79
C VAL A 288 -8.95 -16.09 -7.37
N ASN A 289 -9.45 -14.87 -7.23
CA ASN A 289 -9.97 -14.34 -5.99
C ASN A 289 -11.23 -13.50 -6.25
N SER A 290 -12.39 -14.10 -6.00
CA SER A 290 -13.70 -13.47 -6.19
C SER A 290 -14.28 -13.03 -4.85
N LYS A 291 -14.80 -11.80 -4.80
CA LYS A 291 -15.42 -11.21 -3.60
C LYS A 291 -16.65 -10.40 -3.99
N ALA A 292 -17.68 -10.51 -3.17
CA ALA A 292 -18.92 -9.76 -3.30
C ALA A 292 -19.22 -9.03 -1.98
N PHE A 293 -19.68 -7.79 -2.08
CA PHE A 293 -20.01 -6.92 -0.95
C PHE A 293 -21.36 -6.26 -1.17
N GLY A 294 -22.11 -6.08 -0.08
CA GLY A 294 -23.51 -5.68 -0.14
C GLY A 294 -24.42 -6.76 -0.73
N GLY A 295 -25.61 -6.37 -1.17
CA GLY A 295 -26.65 -7.29 -1.64
C GLY A 295 -27.14 -8.26 -0.55
N SER A 296 -27.97 -9.23 -0.93
CA SER A 296 -28.40 -10.27 0.01
C SER A 296 -27.24 -11.21 0.36
N GLU A 297 -27.26 -11.77 1.57
CA GLU A 297 -26.24 -12.72 2.03
C GLU A 297 -26.12 -13.92 1.08
N GLU A 298 -27.24 -14.43 0.57
CA GLU A 298 -27.28 -15.54 -0.37
C GLU A 298 -26.53 -15.20 -1.68
N LEU A 299 -26.86 -14.07 -2.31
CA LEU A 299 -26.21 -13.66 -3.56
C LEU A 299 -24.73 -13.36 -3.35
N ARG A 300 -24.39 -12.74 -2.21
CA ARG A 300 -23.01 -12.50 -1.80
C ARG A 300 -22.21 -13.80 -1.66
N GLN A 301 -22.76 -14.80 -1.00
CA GLN A 301 -22.11 -16.12 -0.86
C GLN A 301 -21.96 -16.81 -2.22
N LEU A 302 -22.98 -16.77 -3.08
CA LEU A 302 -22.92 -17.39 -4.41
C LEU A 302 -21.82 -16.76 -5.29
N LEU A 303 -21.79 -15.44 -5.39
CA LEU A 303 -20.77 -14.72 -6.18
C LEU A 303 -19.37 -14.89 -5.56
N GLY A 304 -19.26 -14.83 -4.23
CA GLY A 304 -18.00 -15.05 -3.50
C GLY A 304 -17.45 -16.47 -3.65
N ALA A 305 -18.32 -17.47 -3.77
CA ALA A 305 -17.95 -18.87 -4.04
C ALA A 305 -17.55 -19.12 -5.51
N GLY A 306 -17.57 -18.09 -6.37
CA GLY A 306 -17.17 -18.19 -7.76
C GLY A 306 -18.27 -18.68 -8.70
N LYS A 307 -19.55 -18.56 -8.32
CA LYS A 307 -20.66 -18.76 -9.26
C LYS A 307 -20.56 -17.72 -10.39
N ALA A 308 -20.85 -18.16 -11.60
CA ALA A 308 -20.91 -17.31 -12.79
C ALA A 308 -21.81 -16.08 -12.55
N ALA A 309 -21.23 -14.90 -12.70
CA ALA A 309 -21.89 -13.61 -12.61
C ALA A 309 -22.68 -13.32 -13.89
N THR A 310 -23.86 -13.92 -14.03
CA THR A 310 -24.73 -13.68 -15.19
C THR A 310 -25.38 -12.29 -15.11
N PRO A 311 -25.85 -11.72 -16.24
CA PRO A 311 -26.56 -10.44 -16.23
C PRO A 311 -27.75 -10.43 -15.25
N GLU A 312 -28.49 -11.53 -15.15
CA GLU A 312 -29.64 -11.67 -14.25
C GLU A 312 -29.20 -11.68 -12.79
N LEU A 313 -28.16 -12.46 -12.47
CA LEU A 313 -27.63 -12.56 -11.10
C LEU A 313 -27.07 -11.21 -10.64
N LEU A 314 -26.36 -10.49 -11.51
CA LEU A 314 -25.82 -9.16 -11.22
C LEU A 314 -26.92 -8.10 -11.09
N ALA A 315 -27.98 -8.17 -11.90
CA ALA A 315 -29.13 -7.28 -11.77
C ALA A 315 -29.88 -7.50 -10.44
N GLU A 316 -30.06 -8.75 -10.03
CA GLU A 316 -30.65 -9.08 -8.74
C GLU A 316 -29.75 -8.65 -7.57
N PHE A 317 -28.44 -8.85 -7.70
CA PHE A 317 -27.45 -8.41 -6.72
C PHE A 317 -27.44 -6.88 -6.56
N ALA A 318 -27.49 -6.13 -7.67
CA ALA A 318 -27.66 -4.68 -7.64
C ALA A 318 -28.95 -4.26 -6.95
N LYS A 319 -30.08 -4.87 -7.31
CA LYS A 319 -31.39 -4.57 -6.73
C LYS A 319 -31.42 -4.79 -5.21
N THR A 320 -30.85 -5.89 -4.73
CA THR A 320 -30.78 -6.16 -3.29
C THR A 320 -29.81 -5.20 -2.59
N GLY A 321 -28.72 -4.80 -3.25
CA GLY A 321 -27.80 -3.77 -2.74
C GLY A 321 -28.42 -2.38 -2.63
N GLU A 322 -29.42 -2.03 -3.46
CA GLU A 322 -30.18 -0.80 -3.28
C GLU A 322 -30.97 -0.80 -1.97
N THR A 323 -31.46 -1.98 -1.56
CA THR A 323 -32.28 -2.13 -0.35
C THR A 323 -31.45 -2.30 0.92
N LEU A 324 -30.32 -3.01 0.82
CA LEU A 324 -29.42 -3.36 1.92
C LEU A 324 -28.23 -2.41 1.84
N GLN A 325 -28.27 -1.33 2.61
CA GLN A 325 -27.39 -0.15 2.51
C GLN A 325 -25.99 -0.37 3.12
N ASP A 326 -25.38 -1.51 2.81
CA ASP A 326 -24.04 -1.86 3.27
C ASP A 326 -23.00 -0.99 2.55
N GLY A 327 -22.01 -0.50 3.29
CA GLY A 327 -20.86 0.21 2.73
C GLY A 327 -19.96 -0.73 1.94
N VAL A 328 -19.75 -0.47 0.66
CA VAL A 328 -19.04 -1.38 -0.26
C VAL A 328 -17.78 -0.80 -0.89
N LYS A 329 -17.63 0.53 -0.84
CA LYS A 329 -16.45 1.26 -1.31
C LYS A 329 -16.27 2.53 -0.48
N TYR A 330 -15.03 2.95 -0.28
CA TYR A 330 -14.69 4.19 0.41
C TYR A 330 -13.60 4.97 -0.34
N GLU A 331 -13.58 6.28 -0.11
CA GLU A 331 -12.48 7.16 -0.47
C GLU A 331 -11.79 7.64 0.81
N LEU A 332 -10.47 7.69 0.76
CA LEU A 332 -9.62 8.04 1.89
C LEU A 332 -9.02 9.43 1.71
N MET A 333 -8.92 10.17 2.81
CA MET A 333 -8.12 11.39 2.90
C MET A 333 -7.06 11.23 3.98
N PRO A 334 -5.84 11.74 3.78
CA PRO A 334 -4.80 11.66 4.79
C PRO A 334 -5.10 12.54 6.00
N ILE A 335 -4.75 12.05 7.20
CA ILE A 335 -5.04 12.79 8.44
C ILE A 335 -4.26 14.09 8.55
N TRP A 336 -3.08 14.19 7.92
CA TRP A 336 -2.28 15.42 7.93
C TRP A 336 -2.96 16.55 7.17
N GLN A 337 -3.72 16.28 6.09
CA GLN A 337 -4.50 17.32 5.41
C GLN A 337 -5.61 17.88 6.32
N LEU A 338 -6.31 17.02 7.06
CA LEU A 338 -7.27 17.45 8.06
C LEU A 338 -6.62 18.34 9.12
N LEU A 339 -5.46 17.94 9.63
CA LEU A 339 -4.73 18.70 10.65
C LEU A 339 -4.22 20.04 10.10
N GLU A 340 -3.61 20.05 8.91
CA GLU A 340 -3.12 21.28 8.25
C GLU A 340 -4.24 22.29 8.00
N SER A 341 -5.44 21.82 7.65
CA SER A 341 -6.59 22.70 7.40
C SER A 341 -7.15 23.37 8.66
N ARG A 342 -6.85 22.82 9.84
CA ARG A 342 -7.41 23.27 11.14
C ARG A 342 -6.49 24.20 11.92
N PHE A 343 -5.22 24.30 11.53
CA PHE A 343 -4.24 25.12 12.24
C PHE A 343 -3.70 26.21 11.33
N GLU A 344 -3.59 27.41 11.89
CA GLU A 344 -3.11 28.59 11.16
C GLU A 344 -1.73 28.37 10.52
N PRO A 345 -1.48 28.92 9.32
CA PRO A 345 -0.20 28.85 8.66
C PRO A 345 0.98 29.28 9.53
N GLY A 346 2.01 28.42 9.60
CA GLY A 346 3.26 28.67 10.32
C GLY A 346 3.25 28.34 11.82
N THR A 347 2.10 27.96 12.39
CA THR A 347 2.00 27.46 13.77
C THR A 347 2.81 26.19 13.99
N LYS A 348 3.14 25.88 15.25
CA LYS A 348 3.84 24.64 15.61
C LYS A 348 2.99 23.44 15.20
N GLU A 349 1.69 23.50 15.44
CA GLU A 349 0.73 22.48 15.12
C GLU A 349 0.71 22.22 13.62
N GLN A 350 0.53 23.24 12.77
CA GLN A 350 0.59 23.01 11.32
C GLN A 350 1.91 22.36 10.87
N LYS A 351 3.04 22.77 11.46
CA LYS A 351 4.37 22.20 11.16
C LYS A 351 4.52 20.74 11.61
N ILE A 352 3.82 20.33 12.66
CA ILE A 352 3.72 18.92 13.08
C ILE A 352 2.99 18.12 11.99
N ALA A 353 1.85 18.61 11.48
CA ALA A 353 1.13 17.94 10.40
C ALA A 353 1.98 17.79 9.13
N LYS A 354 2.69 18.84 8.71
CA LYS A 354 3.65 18.76 7.58
C LYS A 354 4.79 17.77 7.82
N SER A 355 5.27 17.68 9.06
CA SER A 355 6.28 16.68 9.41
C SER A 355 5.70 15.25 9.37
N MET A 356 4.42 15.08 9.71
CA MET A 356 3.70 13.80 9.59
C MET A 356 3.52 13.40 8.13
N GLN A 357 3.12 14.34 7.27
CA GLN A 357 3.09 14.13 5.82
C GLN A 357 4.46 13.67 5.32
N ALA A 358 5.51 14.42 5.66
CA ALA A 358 6.88 14.11 5.28
C ALA A 358 7.33 12.73 5.72
N TYR A 359 6.99 12.34 6.95
CA TYR A 359 7.25 11.00 7.46
C TYR A 359 6.55 9.92 6.63
N PHE A 360 5.25 10.07 6.38
CA PHE A 360 4.49 9.03 5.68
C PHE A 360 4.87 8.93 4.21
N GLU A 361 4.84 10.04 3.47
CA GLU A 361 5.10 10.05 2.02
C GLU A 361 6.59 9.87 1.70
N GLY A 362 7.46 10.59 2.41
CA GLY A 362 8.89 10.63 2.11
C GLY A 362 9.71 9.57 2.83
N PHE A 363 9.52 9.42 4.14
CA PHE A 363 10.33 8.47 4.91
C PHE A 363 9.84 7.02 4.71
N LEU A 364 8.54 6.78 4.86
CA LEU A 364 7.93 5.45 4.74
C LEU A 364 7.66 5.04 3.28
N SER A 365 6.80 5.76 2.57
CA SER A 365 6.32 5.34 1.24
C SER A 365 7.41 5.43 0.17
N PHE A 366 8.07 6.58 0.04
CA PHE A 366 9.25 6.74 -0.83
C PHE A 366 10.48 5.96 -0.31
N ASN A 367 10.38 5.40 0.91
CA ASN A 367 11.42 4.62 1.57
C ASN A 367 12.74 5.39 1.64
N CYS A 368 12.72 6.62 2.17
CA CYS A 368 13.93 7.42 2.36
C CYS A 368 14.65 7.16 3.70
N SER A 369 14.73 5.90 4.12
CA SER A 369 15.59 5.52 5.24
C SER A 369 17.07 5.80 4.91
N GLN A 370 17.83 6.11 5.96
CA GLN A 370 19.27 6.28 5.86
C GLN A 370 19.92 5.01 5.29
N LEU A 371 20.58 5.18 4.15
CA LEU A 371 21.37 4.11 3.54
C LEU A 371 22.84 4.52 3.54
N HIS A 372 23.66 3.64 4.09
CA HIS A 372 25.11 3.71 3.95
C HIS A 372 25.57 2.78 2.84
N GLY A 373 26.49 3.25 2.02
CA GLY A 373 27.20 2.41 1.08
C GLY A 373 28.25 1.60 1.82
N CYS A 374 28.38 0.33 1.46
CA CYS A 374 29.58 -0.42 1.77
C CYS A 374 30.64 0.02 0.77
N GLY A 375 31.59 0.87 1.20
CA GLY A 375 32.88 0.92 0.54
C GLY A 375 33.41 -0.52 0.47
N CYS A 376 33.98 -0.91 -0.67
CA CYS A 376 34.37 -2.28 -0.95
C CYS A 376 35.07 -2.92 0.25
N ALA A 377 34.63 -4.13 0.61
CA ALA A 377 34.99 -4.82 1.84
C ALA A 377 36.51 -4.86 2.09
N LYS A 378 36.98 -3.94 2.95
CA LYS A 378 38.10 -4.10 3.89
C LYS A 378 38.08 -2.89 4.83
N VAL A 379 37.53 -3.11 6.03
CA VAL A 379 37.78 -2.32 7.26
C VAL A 379 37.72 -0.80 7.06
N MET A 380 36.51 -0.25 6.92
CA MET A 380 36.27 1.18 7.10
C MET A 380 35.66 1.37 8.49
N ASP A 381 36.29 2.23 9.30
CA ASP A 381 35.75 2.66 10.58
C ASP A 381 34.37 3.31 10.35
N LYS A 382 33.49 3.34 11.37
CA LYS A 382 32.13 3.92 11.26
C LYS A 382 32.12 5.37 10.74
N LYS A 383 33.26 6.07 10.76
CA LYS A 383 33.45 7.46 10.33
C LYS A 383 33.66 7.64 8.82
N ASP A 384 34.00 6.57 8.09
CA ASP A 384 34.39 6.66 6.67
C ASP A 384 33.30 6.15 5.70
N LYS A 385 32.12 5.81 6.23
CA LYS A 385 30.99 5.36 5.39
C LYS A 385 30.34 6.53 4.66
N VAL A 386 30.37 6.52 3.33
CA VAL A 386 29.60 7.47 2.52
C VAL A 386 28.10 7.18 2.69
N MET A 387 27.38 8.20 3.16
CA MET A 387 25.92 8.19 3.22
C MET A 387 25.36 8.36 1.81
N LEU A 388 24.64 7.34 1.35
CA LEU A 388 24.10 7.28 -0.02
C LEU A 388 22.70 7.86 -0.12
N ARG A 389 22.00 7.93 1.02
CA ARG A 389 20.68 8.53 1.10
C ARG A 389 20.43 8.99 2.51
N LYS A 390 19.74 10.12 2.64
CA LYS A 390 19.23 10.64 3.90
C LYS A 390 17.91 11.36 3.71
N PHE A 391 17.09 11.28 4.73
CA PHE A 391 15.97 12.18 4.88
C PHE A 391 16.44 13.43 5.62
N ALA A 392 16.06 14.61 5.16
CA ALA A 392 16.59 15.86 5.68
C ALA A 392 15.50 16.92 5.83
N LEU A 393 15.60 17.72 6.90
CA LEU A 393 14.87 18.98 7.03
C LEU A 393 15.57 20.02 6.15
N LEU A 394 14.91 20.43 5.08
CA LEU A 394 15.42 21.39 4.09
C LEU A 394 15.16 22.83 4.52
N ASP A 395 14.01 23.09 5.12
CA ASP A 395 13.64 24.39 5.69
C ASP A 395 12.83 24.24 6.97
N LYS A 396 13.39 24.75 8.06
CA LYS A 396 12.76 24.77 9.39
C LYS A 396 11.59 25.75 9.47
N ALA A 397 11.57 26.83 8.69
CA ALA A 397 10.47 27.80 8.76
C ALA A 397 9.17 27.23 8.19
N THR A 398 9.26 26.40 7.16
CA THR A 398 8.12 25.81 6.44
C THR A 398 7.87 24.34 6.76
N ALA A 399 8.72 23.72 7.60
CA ALA A 399 8.73 22.28 7.85
C ALA A 399 8.90 21.47 6.56
N LEU A 400 9.70 21.98 5.62
CA LEU A 400 9.98 21.30 4.36
C LEU A 400 11.02 20.21 4.57
N TYR A 401 10.67 18.96 4.24
CA TYR A 401 11.58 17.83 4.24
C TYR A 401 11.86 17.35 2.82
N GLY A 402 12.94 16.60 2.67
CA GLY A 402 13.22 15.92 1.42
C GLY A 402 14.11 14.71 1.58
N CYS A 403 13.99 13.81 0.61
CA CYS A 403 14.92 12.71 0.44
C CYS A 403 16.09 13.19 -0.39
N GLN A 404 17.30 13.04 0.14
CA GLN A 404 18.52 13.50 -0.51
C GLN A 404 19.47 12.34 -0.78
N ARG A 405 20.19 12.43 -1.90
CA ARG A 405 21.33 11.56 -2.24
C ARG A 405 22.58 12.42 -2.42
N PRO A 406 23.79 11.87 -2.22
CA PRO A 406 24.99 12.64 -2.49
C PRO A 406 25.08 12.97 -3.99
N ALA A 407 25.51 14.19 -4.31
CA ALA A 407 25.88 14.56 -5.66
C ALA A 407 27.05 13.68 -6.16
N MET A 408 27.25 13.57 -7.48
CA MET A 408 28.41 12.85 -8.02
C MET A 408 29.73 13.52 -7.61
N GLY A 409 30.75 12.70 -7.42
CA GLY A 409 32.12 13.17 -7.20
C GLY A 409 32.82 12.63 -5.96
N CYS A 410 33.99 13.19 -5.68
CA CYS A 410 34.81 12.81 -4.53
C CYS A 410 34.27 13.37 -3.20
N ARG A 411 34.62 12.66 -2.12
CA ARG A 411 34.26 13.01 -0.73
C ARG A 411 35.47 13.11 0.19
N ASN A 412 36.58 12.50 -0.22
CA ASN A 412 37.86 12.58 0.45
C ASN A 412 38.92 13.03 -0.57
N ASP A 413 39.77 13.97 -0.15
CA ASP A 413 40.91 14.45 -0.93
C ASP A 413 41.85 13.31 -1.33
N ASP A 414 41.93 12.25 -0.52
CA ASP A 414 42.72 11.05 -0.80
C ASP A 414 42.26 10.30 -2.06
N ASP A 415 40.98 10.41 -2.42
CA ASP A 415 40.43 9.77 -3.61
C ASP A 415 40.55 10.67 -4.85
N CYS A 416 41.19 11.84 -4.76
CA CYS A 416 41.27 12.80 -5.84
C CYS A 416 42.68 12.83 -6.45
N HIS A 417 42.85 12.17 -7.59
CA HIS A 417 44.17 11.92 -8.18
C HIS A 417 44.38 12.60 -9.52
N TYR A 418 45.61 13.08 -9.76
CA TYR A 418 46.01 13.61 -11.05
C TYR A 418 46.26 12.48 -12.04
N ASN A 419 45.60 12.52 -13.20
CA ASN A 419 45.87 11.59 -14.28
C ASN A 419 46.78 12.24 -15.32
N ALA A 420 48.08 11.90 -15.28
CA ALA A 420 49.08 12.44 -16.21
C ALA A 420 48.77 12.10 -17.67
N GLY A 421 48.22 10.93 -17.96
CA GLY A 421 47.87 10.50 -19.33
C GLY A 421 46.68 11.26 -19.93
N LYS A 422 45.90 11.98 -19.12
CA LYS A 422 44.75 12.76 -19.61
C LYS A 422 44.79 14.25 -19.21
N ALA A 423 45.82 14.66 -18.45
CA ALA A 423 46.04 16.01 -17.95
C ALA A 423 44.87 16.62 -17.16
N TYR A 424 44.18 15.83 -16.33
CA TYR A 424 43.13 16.32 -15.43
C TYR A 424 43.05 15.52 -14.12
N CYS A 425 42.39 16.11 -13.11
CA CYS A 425 42.10 15.46 -11.83
C CYS A 425 40.85 14.57 -11.92
N GLN A 426 40.95 13.34 -11.43
CA GLN A 426 39.86 12.36 -11.44
C GLN A 426 39.64 11.79 -10.05
N CYS A 427 38.39 11.46 -9.74
CA CYS A 427 38.07 10.72 -8.52
C CYS A 427 38.37 9.22 -8.72
N HIS A 428 39.23 8.67 -7.87
CA HIS A 428 39.56 7.26 -7.80
C HIS A 428 39.76 6.85 -6.33
N GLY A 429 38.82 6.09 -5.77
CA GLY A 429 38.88 5.63 -4.39
C GLY A 429 37.50 5.30 -3.81
N ASP A 430 37.46 4.87 -2.56
CA ASP A 430 36.28 4.27 -1.94
C ASP A 430 35.20 5.27 -1.54
N HIS A 431 35.48 6.57 -1.58
CA HIS A 431 34.51 7.63 -1.30
C HIS A 431 34.08 8.39 -2.56
N CYS A 432 34.46 7.93 -3.75
CA CYS A 432 33.97 8.44 -5.02
C CYS A 432 32.52 8.02 -5.28
N VAL A 433 31.64 8.99 -5.49
CA VAL A 433 30.24 8.75 -5.88
C VAL A 433 30.10 8.83 -7.39
N ASN A 434 29.83 7.69 -8.04
CA ASN A 434 29.45 7.62 -9.44
C ASN A 434 27.95 7.27 -9.58
N ARG A 435 27.26 7.85 -10.56
CA ARG A 435 25.89 7.46 -10.90
C ARG A 435 25.88 6.65 -12.19
N GLY A 436 25.46 5.39 -12.12
CA GLY A 436 24.96 4.68 -13.29
C GLY A 436 23.60 5.22 -13.73
N ALA A 437 23.14 4.80 -14.92
CA ALA A 437 21.80 5.12 -15.42
C ALA A 437 20.71 4.43 -14.54
N ASP A 438 19.98 5.25 -13.79
CA ASP A 438 18.64 5.02 -13.25
C ASP A 438 18.35 3.87 -12.26
N LYS A 439 18.05 4.26 -11.01
CA LYS A 439 16.75 4.10 -10.28
C LYS A 439 16.97 4.41 -8.79
N LEU A 440 15.90 4.63 -8.02
CA LEU A 440 15.93 4.78 -6.55
C LEU A 440 16.73 3.68 -5.81
N SER A 441 16.94 2.55 -6.49
CA SER A 441 17.71 1.38 -6.06
C SER A 441 19.14 1.37 -6.60
N ALA A 442 19.70 2.50 -7.06
CA ALA A 442 21.07 2.55 -7.52
C ALA A 442 21.97 2.13 -6.36
N VAL A 443 22.33 0.85 -6.36
CA VAL A 443 23.60 0.37 -5.83
C VAL A 443 24.60 1.35 -6.39
N VAL A 444 25.12 2.20 -5.51
CA VAL A 444 26.25 3.04 -5.86
C VAL A 444 27.38 2.06 -6.08
N ASN A 445 27.58 1.70 -7.34
CA ASN A 445 28.75 0.94 -7.72
C ASN A 445 29.93 1.88 -7.52
N TYR A 446 30.70 1.61 -6.47
CA TYR A 446 32.07 2.10 -6.32
C TYR A 446 32.90 1.44 -7.41
N THR A 447 32.71 1.87 -8.66
CA THR A 447 33.61 1.46 -9.73
C THR A 447 34.96 2.12 -9.43
N THR A 448 36.01 1.31 -9.40
CA THR A 448 37.42 1.70 -9.31
C THR A 448 37.90 2.61 -10.45
N LYS A 449 37.01 3.16 -11.28
CA LYS A 449 37.31 4.11 -12.36
C LYS A 449 36.05 4.87 -12.75
N ILE A 450 35.91 6.10 -12.26
CA ILE A 450 35.11 7.09 -12.98
C ILE A 450 36.02 7.67 -14.07
N THR A 451 35.94 7.13 -15.28
CA THR A 451 36.69 7.66 -16.42
C THR A 451 35.88 8.74 -17.11
N GLY A 452 36.16 10.00 -16.79
CA GLY A 452 35.64 11.15 -17.52
C GLY A 452 36.29 12.43 -17.05
N LYS A 453 36.62 13.35 -17.98
CA LYS A 453 36.78 14.76 -17.62
C LYS A 453 35.45 15.21 -17.01
N ASP A 454 35.47 15.89 -15.87
CA ASP A 454 34.32 16.65 -15.39
C ASP A 454 32.98 15.88 -15.33
N THR A 455 32.92 14.72 -14.67
CA THR A 455 31.65 13.98 -14.55
C THR A 455 30.94 14.27 -13.23
N GLY A 456 30.03 15.24 -13.29
CA GLY A 456 29.10 15.64 -12.24
C GLY A 456 29.04 17.17 -12.08
N PRO A 457 27.89 17.76 -11.67
CA PRO A 457 27.69 19.21 -11.57
C PRO A 457 28.67 19.94 -10.63
N ASN A 458 29.50 19.22 -9.89
CA ASN A 458 30.36 19.76 -8.84
C ASN A 458 31.87 19.78 -9.11
N LYS A 459 32.38 19.41 -10.30
CA LYS A 459 33.85 19.39 -10.57
C LYS A 459 34.64 18.84 -9.37
N SER A 460 34.10 17.80 -8.75
CA SER A 460 34.39 17.51 -7.34
C SER A 460 35.86 17.30 -7.07
N CYS A 461 36.65 16.92 -8.07
CA CYS A 461 38.09 16.77 -7.98
C CYS A 461 38.73 17.77 -8.95
N HIS A 462 39.56 18.68 -8.45
CA HIS A 462 40.13 19.78 -9.24
C HIS A 462 41.59 20.03 -8.90
N PHE A 463 42.35 20.57 -9.86
CA PHE A 463 43.77 20.84 -9.68
C PHE A 463 43.97 22.18 -8.96
N VAL A 464 44.60 22.15 -7.79
CA VAL A 464 44.92 23.35 -7.02
C VAL A 464 46.35 23.76 -7.35
N LYS A 465 46.49 24.75 -8.24
CA LYS A 465 47.80 25.23 -8.74
C LYS A 465 48.77 25.62 -7.61
N SER A 466 48.27 26.25 -6.54
CA SER A 466 49.09 26.67 -5.40
C SER A 466 49.66 25.52 -4.58
N LYS A 467 49.06 24.32 -4.67
CA LYS A 467 49.50 23.12 -3.95
C LYS A 467 50.04 22.03 -4.87
N LEU A 468 50.06 22.28 -6.19
CA LEU A 468 50.46 21.33 -7.23
C LEU A 468 49.82 19.93 -7.08
N GLN A 469 48.59 19.88 -6.56
CA GLN A 469 47.89 18.64 -6.26
C GLN A 469 46.40 18.73 -6.61
N CYS A 470 45.79 17.58 -6.84
CA CYS A 470 44.35 17.46 -6.98
C CYS A 470 43.70 17.48 -5.60
N GLN A 471 42.58 18.19 -5.46
CA GLN A 471 41.81 18.26 -4.22
C GLN A 471 40.33 18.12 -4.50
N CYS A 472 39.61 17.61 -3.51
CA CYS A 472 38.17 17.63 -3.52
C CYS A 472 37.65 19.05 -3.34
N GLN A 473 36.95 19.58 -4.35
CA GLN A 473 36.10 20.73 -4.17
C GLN A 473 34.97 20.33 -3.22
N ARG A 474 35.01 20.85 -2.01
CA ARG A 474 33.89 20.80 -1.07
C ARG A 474 33.06 22.03 -1.36
N PRO A 475 31.99 21.96 -2.17
CA PRO A 475 31.06 23.07 -2.21
C PRO A 475 30.42 23.22 -0.82
N ASP A 476 29.68 24.31 -0.61
CA ASP A 476 28.85 24.40 0.58
C ASP A 476 27.98 23.13 0.74
N SER A 477 27.52 22.88 1.97
CA SER A 477 26.76 21.66 2.28
C SER A 477 25.50 21.49 1.42
N LYS A 478 25.02 22.56 0.75
CA LYS A 478 23.85 22.57 -0.14
C LYS A 478 24.11 21.90 -1.49
N HIS A 479 25.27 22.11 -2.12
CA HIS A 479 25.55 21.46 -3.41
C HIS A 479 26.08 20.03 -3.28
N MET A 480 26.39 19.55 -2.07
CA MET A 480 26.82 18.17 -1.85
C MET A 480 25.69 17.14 -2.02
N TRP A 481 24.43 17.58 -2.06
CA TRP A 481 23.26 16.71 -2.04
C TRP A 481 22.25 17.09 -3.12
N ASP A 482 21.83 16.09 -3.88
CA ASP A 482 20.69 16.21 -4.80
C ASP A 482 19.42 15.76 -4.10
N THR A 483 18.35 16.54 -4.23
CA THR A 483 17.05 16.20 -3.64
C THR A 483 16.25 15.35 -4.62
N LEU A 484 15.89 14.14 -4.19
CA LEU A 484 15.13 13.15 -4.94
C LEU A 484 13.62 13.30 -4.78
N TRP A 485 13.20 13.71 -3.58
CA TRP A 485 11.81 13.87 -3.19
C TRP A 485 11.69 15.04 -2.23
N ARG A 486 10.59 15.79 -2.31
CA ARG A 486 10.29 16.93 -1.42
C ARG A 486 8.84 16.88 -0.99
N SER A 487 8.58 17.25 0.25
CA SER A 487 7.22 17.26 0.82
C SER A 487 6.31 18.36 0.25
N ASP A 488 6.83 19.30 -0.55
CA ASP A 488 6.03 20.34 -1.22
C ASP A 488 5.71 20.04 -2.69
N LYS A 489 6.16 18.89 -3.21
CA LYS A 489 5.91 18.44 -4.59
C LYS A 489 5.14 17.12 -4.65
N ALA A 490 4.83 16.54 -3.49
CA ALA A 490 3.98 15.37 -3.37
C ALA A 490 2.56 15.88 -3.03
N SER A 491 1.81 16.20 -4.07
CA SER A 491 0.39 16.56 -4.03
C SER A 491 -0.19 16.51 -5.42
#